data_AF-A0A7S2EBV5-F1
#
_entry.id   AF-A0A7S2EBV5-F1
#
_cell.length_a   1.000
_cell.length_b   1.000
_cell.length_c   1.000
_cell.angle_alpha   90.00
_cell.angle_beta   90.00
_cell.angle_gamma   90.00
#
_symmetry.space_group_name_H-M   'P 1'
#
loop_
_entity.id
_entity.type
_entity.pdbx_description
1 polymer ?
#
loop_
_entity_poly.entity_id
_entity_poly.type
_entity_poly.pdbx_seq_one_letter_code
_entity_poly.pdbx_strand_id
1 'polypeptide(L)'
;AFAVNKALEAARGVEANHITYSILMKCAHKLIPPGKERNNVAVAVFEKCKKAGMVDGSVVRQLQMGADRGVYYDLIKPMMDQRGRIDFESIPHEWGKNVR
;
A
#
# COMPACT_ATOMS: atom_id res chain seq x y z
N ALA A 1 -11.15 -8.88 -0.77
CA ALA A 1 -9.78 -8.61 -1.31
C ALA A 1 -9.30 -9.59 -2.38
N PHE A 2 -9.57 -10.90 -2.25
CA PHE A 2 -9.09 -11.94 -3.17
C PHE A 2 -9.45 -11.69 -4.65
N ALA A 3 -10.67 -11.22 -4.94
CA ALA A 3 -11.14 -10.98 -6.31
C ALA A 3 -10.40 -9.85 -7.06
N VAL A 4 -10.10 -8.74 -6.38
CA VAL A 4 -9.40 -7.58 -6.98
C VAL A 4 -7.97 -7.95 -7.35
N ASN A 5 -7.29 -8.66 -6.44
CA ASN A 5 -5.93 -9.12 -6.64
C ASN A 5 -5.84 -10.18 -7.76
N LYS A 6 -6.83 -11.06 -7.88
CA LYS A 6 -6.92 -12.06 -8.96
C LYS A 6 -7.25 -11.41 -10.31
N ALA A 7 -8.02 -10.32 -10.32
CA ALA A 7 -8.32 -9.57 -11.54
C ALA A 7 -7.08 -8.88 -12.12
N LEU A 8 -6.20 -8.32 -11.26
CA LEU A 8 -4.91 -7.78 -11.69
C LEU A 8 -3.99 -8.85 -12.29
N GLU A 9 -3.97 -10.05 -11.69
CA GLU A 9 -3.16 -11.18 -12.20
C GLU A 9 -3.75 -11.82 -13.48
N ALA A 10 -5.05 -11.66 -13.72
CA ALA A 10 -5.74 -12.22 -14.89
C ALA A 10 -5.55 -11.40 -16.17
N ALA A 11 -5.19 -10.12 -16.08
CA ALA A 11 -4.91 -9.28 -17.23
C ALA A 11 -3.49 -9.57 -17.76
N ARG A 12 -3.37 -10.52 -18.69
CA ARG A 12 -2.08 -10.84 -19.35
C ARG A 12 -1.49 -9.57 -19.99
N GLY A 13 -0.29 -9.20 -19.57
CA GLY A 13 0.51 -8.12 -20.17
C GLY A 13 0.39 -6.74 -19.52
N VAL A 14 -0.38 -6.59 -18.43
CA VAL A 14 -0.45 -5.33 -17.67
C VAL A 14 0.09 -5.56 -16.26
N GLU A 15 1.27 -5.02 -15.97
CA GLU A 15 1.83 -5.04 -14.62
C GLU A 15 1.33 -3.85 -13.81
N ALA A 16 0.88 -4.11 -12.58
CA ALA A 16 0.43 -3.07 -11.67
C ALA A 16 1.62 -2.21 -11.21
N ASN A 17 1.49 -0.89 -11.36
CA ASN A 17 2.46 0.09 -10.88
C ASN A 17 1.98 0.76 -9.57
N HIS A 18 2.79 1.68 -9.04
CA HIS A 18 2.49 2.46 -7.83
C HIS A 18 1.11 3.15 -7.87
N ILE A 19 0.73 3.73 -9.01
CA ILE A 19 -0.58 4.37 -9.23
C ILE A 19 -1.71 3.34 -9.05
N THR A 20 -1.57 2.15 -9.63
CA THR A 20 -2.58 1.08 -9.54
C THR A 20 -2.81 0.67 -8.09
N TYR A 21 -1.73 0.43 -7.33
CA TYR A 21 -1.83 0.08 -5.91
C TYR A 21 -2.43 1.22 -5.07
N SER A 22 -2.04 2.46 -5.34
CA SER A 22 -2.57 3.67 -4.69
C SER A 22 -4.08 3.80 -4.90
N ILE A 23 -4.55 3.60 -6.14
CA ILE A 23 -5.99 3.60 -6.48
C ILE A 23 -6.73 2.47 -5.76
N LEU A 24 -6.18 1.25 -5.74
CA LEU A 24 -6.82 0.14 -5.04
C LEU A 24 -6.99 0.40 -3.53
N MET A 25 -5.98 1.00 -2.91
CA MET A 25 -6.03 1.36 -1.50
C MET A 25 -7.04 2.48 -1.23
N LYS A 26 -7.12 3.47 -2.12
CA LYS A 26 -8.16 4.51 -2.10
C LYS A 26 -9.57 3.92 -2.24
N CYS A 27 -9.76 2.93 -3.12
CA CYS A 27 -11.02 2.23 -3.27
C CYS A 27 -11.39 1.47 -1.98
N ALA A 28 -10.44 0.76 -1.37
CA ALA A 28 -10.67 0.08 -0.09
C ALA A 28 -11.10 1.08 1.01
N HIS A 29 -10.47 2.26 1.08
CA HIS A 29 -10.85 3.32 1.99
C HIS A 29 -12.29 3.83 1.77
N LYS A 30 -12.76 3.92 0.52
CA LYS A 30 -14.06 4.51 0.16
C LYS A 30 -15.22 3.51 0.17
N LEU A 31 -14.95 2.25 -0.17
CA LEU A 31 -15.99 1.25 -0.41
C LEU A 31 -16.18 0.28 0.76
N ILE A 32 -15.19 0.15 1.65
CA ILE A 32 -15.23 -0.78 2.78
C ILE A 32 -15.33 0.05 4.07
N PRO A 33 -16.33 -0.22 4.92
CA PRO A 33 -16.43 0.44 6.22
C PRO A 33 -15.16 0.26 7.08
N PRO A 34 -14.86 1.21 7.99
CA PRO A 34 -13.75 1.06 8.92
C PRO A 34 -13.82 -0.25 9.71
N GLY A 35 -12.66 -0.87 9.93
CA GLY A 35 -12.53 -2.09 10.73
C GLY A 35 -11.63 -3.15 10.10
N LYS A 36 -11.74 -4.37 10.64
CA LYS A 36 -10.84 -5.49 10.35
C LYS A 36 -10.74 -5.84 8.86
N GLU A 37 -11.87 -5.84 8.15
CA GLU A 37 -11.87 -6.20 6.73
C GLU A 37 -11.10 -5.20 5.88
N ARG A 38 -11.35 -3.89 6.10
CA ARG A 38 -10.64 -2.81 5.40
C ARG A 38 -9.14 -2.88 5.68
N ASN A 39 -8.75 -3.10 6.94
CA ASN A 39 -7.34 -3.27 7.32
C ASN A 39 -6.70 -4.45 6.61
N ASN A 40 -7.37 -5.60 6.56
CA ASN A 40 -6.87 -6.78 5.86
C ASN A 40 -6.66 -6.49 4.36
N VAL A 41 -7.55 -5.73 3.73
CA VAL A 41 -7.41 -5.33 2.33
C VAL A 41 -6.21 -4.39 2.16
N ALA A 42 -6.11 -3.35 2.99
CA ALA A 42 -5.02 -2.38 2.93
C ALA A 42 -3.65 -3.05 3.11
N VAL A 43 -3.52 -3.94 4.11
CA VAL A 43 -2.32 -4.75 4.34
C VAL A 43 -1.99 -5.60 3.11
N ALA A 44 -2.97 -6.33 2.56
CA ALA A 44 -2.73 -7.20 1.42
C ALA A 44 -2.29 -6.44 0.16
N VAL A 45 -2.90 -5.27 -0.10
CA VAL A 45 -2.55 -4.40 -1.23
C VAL A 45 -1.14 -3.82 -1.03
N PHE A 46 -0.84 -3.33 0.18
CA PHE A 46 0.47 -2.76 0.50
C PHE A 46 1.59 -3.80 0.42
N GLU A 47 1.42 -4.98 0.98
CA GLU A 47 2.42 -6.06 0.91
C GLU A 47 2.68 -6.51 -0.53
N LYS A 48 1.65 -6.53 -1.39
CA LYS A 48 1.84 -6.78 -2.83
C LYS A 48 2.63 -5.66 -3.50
N CYS A 49 2.29 -4.40 -3.23
CA CYS A 49 3.01 -3.23 -3.74
C CYS A 49 4.49 -3.25 -3.33
N LYS A 50 4.76 -3.57 -2.05
CA LYS A 50 6.09 -3.72 -1.46
C LYS A 50 6.89 -4.82 -2.15
N LYS A 51 6.30 -5.99 -2.36
CA LYS A 51 6.95 -7.11 -3.08
C LYS A 51 7.24 -6.78 -4.55
N ALA A 52 6.38 -5.99 -5.18
CA ALA A 52 6.59 -5.51 -6.55
C ALA A 52 7.67 -4.43 -6.66
N GLY A 53 8.18 -3.89 -5.54
CA GLY A 53 9.11 -2.76 -5.54
C GLY A 53 8.48 -1.45 -6.03
N MET A 54 7.15 -1.30 -5.88
CA MET A 54 6.36 -0.21 -6.46
C MET A 54 5.81 0.76 -5.39
N VAL A 55 6.40 0.82 -4.20
CA VAL A 55 5.95 1.73 -3.13
C VAL A 55 6.52 3.12 -3.37
N ASP A 56 5.63 4.11 -3.48
CA ASP A 56 5.95 5.54 -3.56
C ASP A 56 5.22 6.31 -2.43
N GLY A 57 5.45 7.63 -2.36
CA GLY A 57 4.80 8.48 -1.35
C GLY A 57 3.27 8.49 -1.47
N SER A 58 2.72 8.29 -2.67
CA SER A 58 1.27 8.23 -2.89
C SER A 58 0.66 6.96 -2.26
N VAL A 59 1.31 5.81 -2.40
CA VAL A 59 0.91 4.55 -1.78
C VAL A 59 0.94 4.68 -0.26
N VAL A 60 2.00 5.23 0.32
CA VAL A 60 2.09 5.41 1.79
C VAL A 60 1.01 6.36 2.30
N ARG A 61 0.74 7.46 1.58
CA ARG A 61 -0.35 8.38 1.92
C ARG A 61 -1.72 7.70 1.86
N GLN A 62 -2.00 6.89 0.84
CA GLN A 62 -3.27 6.16 0.77
C GLN A 62 -3.37 5.08 1.85
N LEU A 63 -2.27 4.46 2.25
CA LEU A 63 -2.25 3.50 3.36
C LEU A 63 -2.65 4.20 4.67
N GLN A 64 -2.11 5.38 4.93
CA GLN A 64 -2.45 6.19 6.10
C GLN A 64 -3.95 6.51 6.18
N MET A 65 -4.60 6.71 5.03
CA MET A 65 -6.04 6.97 4.97
C MET A 65 -6.88 5.69 5.03
N GLY A 66 -6.39 4.60 4.43
CA GLY A 66 -7.14 3.35 4.23
C GLY A 66 -7.03 2.35 5.37
N ALA A 67 -5.97 2.41 6.18
CA ALA A 67 -5.78 1.54 7.32
C ALA A 67 -6.02 2.28 8.64
N ASP A 68 -6.43 1.54 9.68
CA ASP A 68 -6.48 2.07 11.03
C ASP A 68 -5.07 2.42 11.53
N ARG A 69 -4.98 3.37 12.45
CA ARG A 69 -3.70 3.92 12.92
C ARG A 69 -2.72 2.83 13.34
N GLY A 70 -3.11 1.88 14.19
CA GLY A 70 -2.20 0.80 14.62
C GLY A 70 -1.62 0.00 13.45
N VAL A 71 -2.47 -0.41 12.52
CA VAL A 71 -2.08 -1.18 11.32
C VAL A 71 -1.16 -0.38 10.42
N TYR A 72 -1.45 0.90 10.21
CA TYR A 72 -0.55 1.79 9.47
C TYR A 72 0.83 1.82 10.13
N TYR A 73 0.91 2.18 11.41
CA TYR A 73 2.17 2.31 12.14
C TYR A 73 2.98 1.01 12.11
N ASP A 74 2.35 -0.16 12.26
CA ASP A 74 3.04 -1.44 12.21
C ASP A 74 3.70 -1.72 10.85
N LEU A 75 2.99 -1.40 9.75
CA LEU A 75 3.48 -1.64 8.40
C LEU A 75 4.64 -0.71 8.01
N ILE A 76 4.60 0.54 8.47
CA ILE A 76 5.57 1.57 8.09
C ILE A 76 6.64 1.83 9.16
N LYS A 77 6.61 1.10 10.28
CA LYS A 77 7.65 1.13 11.32
C LYS A 77 9.09 1.05 10.77
N PRO A 78 9.40 0.25 9.73
CA PRO A 78 10.74 0.22 9.15
C PRO A 78 11.19 1.54 8.48
N MET A 79 10.25 2.44 8.18
CA MET A 79 10.51 3.76 7.59
C MET A 79 10.61 4.88 8.62
N MET A 80 10.28 4.61 9.88
CA MET A 80 10.22 5.65 10.90
C MET A 80 11.62 6.02 11.38
N ASP A 81 11.86 7.32 11.53
CA ASP A 81 13.03 7.81 12.24
C ASP A 81 12.93 7.52 13.76
N GLN A 82 14.01 7.80 14.50
CA GLN A 82 14.06 7.63 15.96
C GLN A 82 13.02 8.49 16.71
N ARG A 83 12.37 9.45 16.03
CA ARG A 83 11.35 10.35 16.57
C ARG A 83 9.93 9.95 16.12
N GLY A 84 9.77 8.82 15.43
CA GLY A 84 8.50 8.32 14.91
C GLY A 84 7.94 9.13 13.74
N ARG A 85 8.77 9.95 13.08
CA ARG A 85 8.41 10.70 11.88
C ARG A 85 8.66 9.86 10.65
N ILE A 86 7.84 10.10 9.64
CA ILE A 86 7.90 9.42 8.36
C ILE A 86 8.30 10.47 7.35
N ASP A 87 9.44 10.26 6.72
CA ASP A 87 9.80 11.01 5.53
C ASP A 87 9.34 10.20 4.31
N PHE A 88 8.41 10.79 3.55
CA PHE A 88 7.84 10.14 2.37
C PHE A 88 8.86 10.07 1.22
N GLU A 89 9.97 10.81 1.31
CA GLU A 89 11.11 10.73 0.41
C GLU A 89 12.12 9.66 0.86
N SER A 90 12.05 9.18 2.11
CA SER A 90 12.94 8.15 2.66
C SER A 90 12.35 6.74 2.54
N ILE A 91 11.69 6.43 1.43
CA ILE A 91 11.17 5.09 1.18
C ILE A 91 12.36 4.12 1.04
N PRO A 92 12.38 2.98 1.77
CA PRO A 92 13.43 2.00 1.65
C PRO A 92 13.60 1.60 0.19
N HIS A 93 14.85 1.59 -0.30
CA HIS A 93 15.15 1.33 -1.71
C HIS A 93 14.46 0.06 -2.23
N GLU A 94 14.49 -1.03 -1.45
CA GLU A 94 13.83 -2.29 -1.80
C GLU A 94 12.32 -2.20 -2.04
N TRP A 95 11.64 -1.25 -1.39
CA TRP A 95 10.19 -1.07 -1.50
C TRP A 95 9.81 -0.27 -2.74
N GLY A 96 10.66 0.66 -3.18
CA GLY A 96 10.41 1.58 -4.29
C GLY A 96 11.32 1.38 -5.52
N LYS A 97 12.15 0.32 -5.56
CA LYS A 97 13.19 0.11 -6.60
C LYS A 97 12.69 0.10 -8.05
N ASN A 98 11.41 -0.18 -8.27
CA ASN A 98 10.80 -0.25 -9.60
C ASN A 98 9.89 0.94 -9.92
N VAL A 99 9.79 1.92 -9.02
CA VAL A 99 9.07 3.17 -9.28
C VAL A 99 9.86 3.96 -10.33
N ARG A 100 9.16 4.36 -11.41
CA ARG A 100 9.68 5.15 -12.53
C ARG A 100 8.78 6.34 -12.79
#